data_AF-A0A497J5N5-F1
#
_entry.id   AF-A0A497J5N5-F1
#
_cell.length_a   1.000
_cell.length_b   1.000
_cell.length_c   1.000
_cell.angle_alpha   90.00
_cell.angle_beta   90.00
_cell.angle_gamma   90.00
#
_symmetry.space_group_name_H-M   'P 1'
#
loop_
_entity.id
_entity.type
_entity.pdbx_description
1 polymer ?
#
loop_
_entity_poly.entity_id
_entity_poly.type
_entity_poly.pdbx_seq_one_letter_code
_entity_poly.pdbx_strand_id
1 'polypeptide(L)' 'MSSLAARLADEGMPLSTAKWSLRNLRSLGIIQCGDEGKKGIPVRLTSLGKLLAEIAKEDLTESTCRSNDEIRGVIEV' A
#
# COMPACT_ATOMS: atom_id res chain seq x y z
N MET A 1 -9.35 9.90 6.37
CA MET A 1 -8.59 8.67 6.70
C MET A 1 -9.45 7.58 7.30
N SER A 2 -10.41 7.89 8.19
CA SER A 2 -11.24 6.90 8.88
C SER A 2 -11.96 5.92 7.95
N SER A 3 -12.54 6.38 6.83
CA SER A 3 -13.23 5.49 5.89
C SER A 3 -12.29 4.49 5.20
N LEU A 4 -11.09 4.93 4.80
CA LEU A 4 -10.10 4.04 4.19
C LEU A 4 -9.55 3.03 5.21
N ALA A 5 -9.34 3.46 6.46
CA ALA A 5 -8.93 2.56 7.54
C ALA A 5 -10.00 1.48 7.81
N ALA A 6 -11.28 1.83 7.74
CA ALA A 6 -12.38 0.88 7.89
C ALA A 6 -12.38 -0.15 6.74
N ARG A 7 -12.25 0.32 5.49
CA ARG A 7 -12.16 -0.58 4.32
C ARG A 7 -11.00 -1.57 4.41
N LEU A 8 -9.81 -1.09 4.81
CA LEU A 8 -8.66 -1.98 5.02
C LEU A 8 -8.93 -3.01 6.13
N ALA A 9 -9.73 -2.64 7.13
CA ALA A 9 -10.13 -3.57 8.17
C ALA A 9 -11.13 -4.62 7.70
N ASP A 10 -12.06 -4.23 6.82
CA ASP A 10 -12.95 -5.17 6.14
C ASP A 10 -12.16 -6.17 5.25
N GLU A 11 -11.00 -5.74 4.72
CA GLU A 11 -10.06 -6.58 3.98
C GLU A 11 -9.13 -7.42 4.89
N GLY A 12 -9.33 -7.39 6.22
CA GLY A 12 -8.65 -8.26 7.18
C GLY A 12 -7.52 -7.62 7.99
N MET A 13 -7.23 -6.32 7.81
CA MET A 13 -6.22 -5.61 8.60
C MET A 13 -6.79 -5.14 9.96
N PRO A 14 -6.13 -5.36 11.11
CA PRO A 14 -6.61 -4.79 12.37
C PRO A 14 -6.76 -3.26 12.26
N LEU A 15 -7.88 -2.71 12.75
CA LEU A 15 -8.21 -1.28 12.57
C LEU A 15 -7.13 -0.35 13.17
N SER A 16 -6.51 -0.74 14.27
CA SER A 16 -5.38 -0.02 14.88
C SER A 16 -4.18 0.03 13.94
N THR A 17 -3.84 -1.10 13.32
CA THR A 17 -2.78 -1.22 12.32
C THR A 17 -3.09 -0.39 11.08
N ALA A 18 -4.31 -0.45 10.55
CA ALA A 18 -4.70 0.36 9.39
C ALA A 18 -4.56 1.87 9.66
N LYS A 19 -5.03 2.33 10.83
CA LYS A 19 -4.88 3.74 11.25
C LYS A 19 -3.41 4.12 11.44
N TRP A 20 -2.61 3.25 12.07
CA TRP A 20 -1.19 3.48 12.30
C TRP A 20 -0.43 3.59 10.97
N SER A 21 -0.65 2.65 10.05
CA SER A 21 -0.03 2.64 8.72
C SER A 21 -0.40 3.89 7.92
N LEU A 22 -1.68 4.26 7.84
CA LEU A 22 -2.12 5.47 7.13
C LEU A 22 -1.53 6.75 7.76
N ARG A 23 -1.39 6.79 9.09
CA ARG A 23 -0.74 7.92 9.78
C ARG A 23 0.72 8.03 9.38
N ASN A 24 1.45 6.92 9.33
CA ASN A 24 2.85 6.91 8.91
C ASN A 24 3.02 7.31 7.44
N LEU A 25 2.20 6.76 6.54
CA LEU A 25 2.21 7.14 5.12
C LEU A 25 1.96 8.65 4.94
N ARG A 26 1.08 9.23 5.75
CA ARG A 26 0.83 10.68 5.76
C ARG A 26 2.05 11.45 6.27
N SER A 27 2.62 11.03 7.40
CA SER A 27 3.80 11.69 7.98
C SER A 27 5.03 11.63 7.07
N LEU A 28 5.16 10.57 6.27
CA LEU A 28 6.21 10.41 5.27
C LEU A 28 5.93 11.17 3.96
N GLY A 29 4.77 11.84 3.85
CA GLY A 29 4.39 12.57 2.64
C GLY A 29 4.05 11.68 1.44
N ILE A 30 3.78 10.39 1.67
CA ILE A 30 3.39 9.42 0.62
C ILE A 30 1.92 9.62 0.25
N ILE A 31 1.08 9.90 1.25
CA ILE A 31 -0.33 10.24 1.05
C ILE A 31 -0.64 11.64 1.60
N GLN A 32 -1.62 12.31 0.99
CA GLN A 32 -2.27 13.47 1.54
C GLN A 32 -3.72 13.16 1.93
N CYS A 33 -4.22 13.80 2.98
CA CYS A 33 -5.60 13.70 3.41
C CYS A 33 -5.94 14.80 4.41
N GLY A 34 -7.24 14.94 4.69
CA GLY A 34 -7.72 15.83 5.73
C GLY A 34 -7.31 15.42 7.14
N ASP A 35 -7.36 16.36 8.06
CA ASP A 35 -7.12 16.20 9.50
C ASP A 35 -8.22 16.90 10.32
N GLU A 36 -7.97 17.07 11.62
CA GLU A 36 -8.90 17.70 12.54
C GLU A 36 -9.23 19.15 12.16
N GLY A 37 -8.27 19.88 11.60
CA GLY A 37 -8.44 21.28 11.15
C GLY A 37 -8.96 21.39 9.71
N LYS A 38 -8.75 20.37 8.88
CA LYS A 38 -9.23 20.32 7.48
C LYS A 38 -9.97 19.02 7.21
N LYS A 39 -11.24 18.96 7.62
CA LYS A 39 -12.13 17.81 7.41
C LYS A 39 -12.56 17.69 5.94
N GLY A 40 -13.04 16.50 5.56
CA GLY A 40 -13.64 16.25 4.24
C GLY A 40 -12.66 16.05 3.08
N ILE A 41 -11.35 16.22 3.28
CA ILE A 41 -10.35 15.98 2.23
C ILE A 41 -10.10 14.46 2.09
N PRO A 42 -10.37 13.85 0.92
CA PRO A 42 -10.17 12.44 0.69
C PRO A 42 -8.68 12.07 0.71
N VAL A 43 -8.39 10.80 0.97
CA VAL A 43 -7.02 10.27 0.89
C VAL A 43 -6.59 10.19 -0.57
N ARG A 44 -5.40 10.71 -0.90
CA ARG A 44 -4.79 10.62 -2.24
C ARG A 44 -3.28 10.39 -2.13
N LEU A 45 -2.70 9.71 -3.12
CA LEU A 45 -1.24 9.63 -3.27
C LEU A 45 -0.67 10.99 -3.68
N THR A 46 0.47 11.34 -3.09
CA THR A 46 1.31 12.45 -3.55
C THR A 46 2.11 12.03 -4.79
N SER A 47 2.87 12.95 -5.40
CA SER A 47 3.78 12.59 -6.49
C SER A 47 4.81 11.54 -6.06
N LEU A 48 5.36 11.67 -4.86
CA LEU A 48 6.26 10.68 -4.26
C LEU A 48 5.53 9.34 -4.06
N GLY A 49 4.31 9.37 -3.53
CA GLY A 49 3.53 8.15 -3.33
C GLY A 49 3.17 7.42 -4.61
N LYS A 50 2.91 8.15 -5.71
CA LYS A 50 2.71 7.54 -7.03
C LYS A 50 3.97 6.84 -7.52
N LEU A 51 5.13 7.49 -7.42
CA LEU A 51 6.41 6.91 -7.83
C LEU A 51 6.71 5.62 -7.06
N LEU A 52 6.56 5.65 -5.73
CA LEU A 52 6.77 4.47 -4.89
C LEU A 52 5.78 3.35 -5.20
N ALA A 53 4.53 3.68 -5.51
CA ALA A 53 3.53 2.68 -5.88
C ALA A 53 3.86 1.98 -7.21
N GLU A 54 4.41 2.70 -8.19
CA GLU A 54 4.87 2.09 -9.45
C GLU A 54 6.08 1.18 -9.21
N ILE A 55 7.07 1.61 -8.43
CA ILE A 55 8.24 0.76 -8.09
C ILE A 55 7.80 -0.50 -7.33
N ALA A 56 6.96 -0.34 -6.30
CA ALA A 56 6.47 -1.47 -5.51
C ALA A 56 5.65 -2.46 -6.36
N LYS A 57 4.95 -1.97 -7.39
CA LYS A 57 4.21 -2.81 -8.33
C LYS A 57 5.16 -3.65 -9.19
N GLU A 58 6.29 -3.08 -9.62
CA GLU A 58 7.33 -3.82 -10.34
C GLU A 58 7.97 -4.91 -9.45
N ASP A 59 8.29 -4.60 -8.20
CA ASP A 59 8.84 -5.57 -7.24
C ASP A 59 7.88 -6.77 -6.99
N LEU A 60 6.58 -6.50 -6.93
CA LEU A 60 5.54 -7.54 -6.82
C LEU A 60 5.48 -8.43 -8.07
N THR A 61 5.76 -7.89 -9.25
CA THR A 61 5.83 -8.68 -10.48
C THR A 61 7.11 -9.50 -10.58
N GLU A 62 8.26 -8.97 -10.19
CA GLU A 62 9.53 -9.70 -10.23
C GLU A 62 9.60 -10.84 -9.20
N SER A 63 8.99 -10.66 -8.03
CA SER A 63 8.88 -11.71 -7.00
C SER A 63 8.05 -12.91 -7.49
N THR A 64 7.06 -12.63 -8.34
CA THR A 64 6.25 -13.68 -9.00
C THR A 64 7.05 -14.36 -10.12
N CYS A 65 7.89 -13.62 -10.84
CA CYS A 65 8.75 -14.17 -11.91
C CYS A 65 9.86 -15.10 -11.37
N ARG A 66 10.55 -14.74 -10.28
CA ARG A 66 11.58 -15.63 -9.66
C ARG A 66 11.01 -16.96 -9.21
N SER A 67 9.79 -16.95 -8.68
CA SER A 67 9.11 -18.16 -8.23
C SER A 67 8.79 -19.11 -9.40
N ASN A 68 8.50 -18.58 -10.59
CA ASN A 68 8.18 -19.41 -11.77
C ASN A 68 9.43 -19.99 -12.46
N ASP A 69 10.58 -19.32 -12.44
CA ASP A 69 11.82 -19.87 -13.00
C ASP A 69 12.37 -21.02 -12.13
N GLU A 70 12.29 -20.90 -10.80
CA GLU A 70 12.65 -22.00 -9.89
C GLU A 70 11.74 -23.23 -10.07
N ILE A 71 10.45 -23.03 -10.33
CA ILE A 71 9.51 -24.13 -10.60
C ILE A 71 9.80 -24.81 -11.95
N ARG A 72 10.21 -24.07 -12.99
CA ARG A 72 10.54 -24.66 -14.31
C ARG A 72 11.80 -25.54 -14.29
N GLY A 73 12.79 -25.21 -13.45
CA GLY A 73 13.98 -26.05 -13.28
C GLY A 73 13.75 -27.37 -12.53
N VAL A 74 12.63 -27.50 -11.80
CA VAL A 74 12.27 -28.71 -11.04
C VAL A 74 11.41 -29.68 -11.85
N ILE A 75 10.68 -29.20 -12.87
CA ILE A 75 9.76 -30.02 -13.67
C ILE A 75 10.46 -30.63 -14.91
N GLU A 76 11.66 -30.16 -15.28
CA GLU A 76 12.47 -30.69 -16.39
C GLU A 76 13.54 -31.72 -15.97
N VAL A 77 13.42 -32.37 -14.80
CA VAL A 77 14.30 -33.47 -14.36
C VAL A 77 13.55 -34.80 -14.30
#